data_AF-Q9HFX6-F1
#
_entry.id   AF-Q9HFX6-F1
#
_cell.length_a   1.000
_cell.length_b   1.000
_cell.length_c   1.000
_cell.angle_alpha   90.00
_cell.angle_beta   90.00
_cell.angle_gamma   90.00
#
_symmetry.space_group_name_H-M   'P 1'
#
loop_
_entity.id
_entity.type
_entity.pdbx_description
1 polymer ?
#
loop_
_entity_poly.entity_id
_entity_poly.type
_entity_poly.pdbx_seq_one_letter_code
_entity_poly.pdbx_strand_id
1 'polypeptide(L)'
;EIQRVTEAGSLQTFFQFQKKRFLWHEDEQVFSSPKFLVDESPKVGDFQKSKGHSGDLTHLRRLYGENSFDIPIPTFMELFKEHAVAPLFVFQVFCVALWLLDEFWYYSLFNLFMIISMEAAAVFQRLTALKEF
;
A
#
# COMPACT_ATOMS: atom_id res chain seq x y z
N GLU A 1 10.92 2.65 1.51
CA GLU A 1 12.19 1.96 1.83
C GLU A 1 13.13 2.07 0.65
N ILE A 2 14.43 2.31 0.86
CA ILE A 2 15.42 2.45 -0.22
C ILE A 2 16.10 1.10 -0.42
N GLN A 3 15.94 0.52 -1.60
CA GLN A 3 16.53 -0.76 -1.98
C GLN A 3 17.82 -0.53 -2.76
N ARG A 4 18.83 -1.36 -2.48
CA ARG A 4 20.14 -1.34 -3.14
C ARG A 4 20.40 -2.71 -3.74
N VAL A 5 20.56 -2.78 -5.05
CA VAL A 5 20.80 -4.04 -5.77
C VAL A 5 22.02 -3.87 -6.66
N THR A 6 23.01 -4.75 -6.45
CA THR A 6 24.26 -4.80 -7.23
C THR A 6 24.10 -5.77 -8.39
N GLU A 7 24.10 -5.26 -9.62
CA GLU A 7 23.98 -6.07 -10.84
C GLU A 7 24.96 -5.57 -11.90
N ALA A 8 25.54 -6.51 -12.65
CA ALA A 8 26.58 -6.25 -13.65
C ALA A 8 27.78 -5.42 -13.13
N GLY A 9 28.09 -5.53 -11.83
CA GLY A 9 29.18 -4.80 -11.17
C GLY A 9 28.84 -3.36 -10.76
N SER A 10 27.60 -2.90 -11.00
CA SER A 10 27.15 -1.55 -10.62
C SER A 10 26.16 -1.62 -9.44
N LEU A 11 26.42 -0.83 -8.38
CA LEU A 11 25.47 -0.63 -7.30
C LEU A 11 24.40 0.35 -7.77
N GLN A 12 23.16 -0.08 -7.82
CA GLN A 12 22.05 0.80 -8.19
C GLN A 12 21.04 0.89 -7.05
N THR A 13 20.73 2.13 -6.68
CA THR A 13 19.83 2.50 -5.58
C THR A 13 18.49 2.93 -6.15
N PHE A 14 17.38 2.38 -5.63
CA PHE A 14 16.04 2.76 -6.05
C PHE A 14 15.04 2.68 -4.90
N PHE A 15 13.91 3.37 -5.04
CA PHE A 15 12.79 3.22 -4.12
C PHE A 15 11.47 3.37 -4.88
N GLN A 16 10.38 2.94 -4.24
CA GLN A 16 9.03 3.11 -4.76
C GLN A 16 8.23 3.95 -3.78
N PHE A 17 7.58 5.00 -4.29
CA PHE A 17 6.73 5.89 -3.51
C PHE A 17 5.41 6.09 -4.26
N GLN A 18 4.28 5.89 -3.58
CA GLN A 18 2.94 5.93 -4.19
C GLN A 18 2.84 5.11 -5.50
N LYS A 19 3.39 3.89 -5.47
CA LYS A 19 3.52 2.98 -6.63
C LYS A 19 4.38 3.49 -7.79
N LYS A 20 4.92 4.71 -7.74
CA LYS A 20 5.87 5.26 -8.71
C LYS A 20 7.31 4.89 -8.34
N ARG A 21 8.07 4.37 -9.32
CA ARG A 21 9.47 3.98 -9.15
C ARG A 21 10.40 5.18 -9.37
N PHE A 22 11.45 5.24 -8.56
CA PHE A 22 12.51 6.24 -8.62
C PHE A 22 13.86 5.54 -8.61
N LEU A 23 14.70 5.84 -9.60
CA LEU A 23 16.06 5.32 -9.75
C LEU A 23 17.07 6.44 -9.51
N TRP A 24 18.18 6.09 -8.88
CA TRP A 24 19.30 7.00 -8.68
C TRP A 24 20.11 7.14 -9.97
N HIS A 25 20.27 8.37 -10.45
CA HIS A 25 21.17 8.71 -11.56
C HIS A 25 22.42 9.38 -10.99
N GLU A 26 23.58 8.72 -11.13
CA GLU A 26 24.86 9.21 -10.58
C GLU A 26 25.30 10.52 -11.25
N ASP A 27 25.03 10.67 -12.55
CA ASP A 27 25.44 11.83 -13.34
C ASP A 27 24.80 13.15 -12.88
N GLU A 28 23.52 13.09 -12.52
CA GLU A 28 22.71 14.25 -12.13
C GLU A 28 22.54 14.36 -10.61
N GLN A 29 22.98 13.34 -9.84
CA GLN A 29 22.77 13.22 -8.39
C GLN A 29 21.31 13.39 -7.95
N VAL A 30 20.37 12.90 -8.77
CA VAL A 30 18.92 12.97 -8.50
C VAL A 30 18.25 11.61 -8.64
N PHE A 31 17.14 11.46 -7.92
CA PHE A 31 16.20 10.37 -8.13
C PHE A 31 15.20 10.76 -9.22
N SER A 32 15.30 10.13 -10.39
CA SER A 32 14.34 10.34 -11.49
C SER A 32 13.43 9.12 -11.66
N SER A 33 12.23 9.40 -12.14
CA SER A 33 11.34 8.34 -12.64
C SER A 33 11.79 7.95 -14.06
N PRO A 34 11.56 6.69 -14.48
CA PRO A 34 11.82 6.30 -15.87
C PRO A 34 11.01 7.18 -16.82
N LYS A 35 11.68 7.73 -17.83
CA LYS A 35 11.06 8.50 -18.91
C LYS A 35 10.71 7.53 -20.03
N PHE A 36 9.47 7.62 -20.53
CA PHE A 36 9.03 6.79 -21.65
C PHE A 36 9.25 7.55 -22.96
N LEU A 37 9.72 6.83 -23.99
CA LEU A 37 9.97 7.41 -25.31
C LEU A 37 8.71 8.09 -25.90
N VAL A 38 7.52 7.58 -25.58
CA VAL A 38 6.25 8.13 -26.07
C VAL A 38 5.98 9.56 -25.57
N ASP A 39 6.49 9.91 -24.39
CA ASP A 39 6.29 11.23 -23.79
C ASP A 39 7.25 12.27 -24.38
N GLU A 40 8.30 11.83 -25.08
CA GLU A 40 9.39 12.67 -25.62
C GLU A 40 9.21 13.01 -27.11
N SER A 41 7.95 13.10 -27.58
CA SER A 41 7.61 13.48 -28.96
C SER A 41 8.36 12.72 -30.07
N PRO A 42 8.32 11.38 -30.09
CA PRO A 42 9.05 10.57 -31.06
C PRO A 42 8.50 10.70 -32.48
N LYS A 43 9.33 10.43 -33.50
CA LYS A 43 8.88 10.40 -34.89
C LYS A 43 8.21 9.07 -35.18
N VAL A 44 7.18 9.08 -36.04
CA VAL A 44 6.47 7.86 -36.46
C VAL A 44 7.42 6.81 -37.05
N GLY A 45 8.47 7.26 -37.74
CA GLY A 45 9.49 6.37 -38.32
C GLY A 45 10.25 5.53 -37.28
N ASP A 46 10.34 5.97 -36.03
CA ASP A 46 11.05 5.25 -34.96
C ASP A 46 10.25 4.00 -34.54
N PHE A 47 8.92 4.11 -34.47
CA PHE A 47 8.04 2.98 -34.20
C PHE A 47 7.93 2.02 -35.39
N GLN A 48 7.83 2.55 -36.62
CA GLN A 48 7.73 1.71 -37.83
C GLN A 48 8.96 0.82 -38.07
N LYS A 49 10.14 1.26 -37.63
CA LYS A 49 11.39 0.51 -37.77
C LYS A 49 11.65 -0.48 -36.63
N SER A 50 10.84 -0.44 -35.56
CA SER A 50 11.04 -1.31 -34.41
C SER A 50 10.79 -2.79 -34.79
N LYS A 51 11.70 -3.68 -34.38
CA LYS A 51 11.62 -5.14 -34.63
C LYS A 51 11.51 -5.97 -33.35
N GLY A 52 11.16 -5.32 -32.24
CA GLY A 52 11.18 -5.91 -30.89
C GLY A 52 12.55 -5.87 -30.22
N HIS A 53 12.60 -6.35 -28.97
CA HIS A 53 13.84 -6.44 -28.20
C HIS A 53 14.59 -7.76 -28.48
N SER A 54 15.92 -7.74 -28.37
CA SER A 54 16.78 -8.91 -28.53
C SER A 54 17.90 -8.86 -27.49
N GLY A 55 18.30 -10.02 -26.93
CA GLY A 55 19.36 -10.11 -25.92
C GLY A 55 18.85 -10.07 -24.47
N ASP A 56 19.71 -9.66 -23.54
CA ASP A 56 19.40 -9.56 -22.12
C ASP A 56 18.55 -8.32 -21.81
N LEU A 57 17.37 -8.52 -21.21
CA LEU A 57 16.42 -7.48 -20.86
C LEU A 57 16.42 -7.16 -19.37
N THR A 58 17.38 -7.68 -18.61
CA THR A 58 17.48 -7.48 -17.16
C THR A 58 17.48 -5.99 -16.78
N HIS A 59 18.21 -5.17 -17.53
CA HIS A 59 18.22 -3.72 -17.33
C HIS A 59 16.86 -3.06 -17.60
N LEU A 60 16.15 -3.47 -18.66
CA LEU A 60 14.82 -2.93 -19.00
C LEU A 60 13.76 -3.32 -17.96
N ARG A 61 13.77 -4.58 -17.50
CA ARG A 61 12.88 -5.06 -16.43
C ARG A 61 13.12 -4.29 -15.12
N ARG A 62 14.36 -3.88 -14.86
CA ARG A 62 14.69 -3.06 -13.70
C ARG A 62 14.21 -1.61 -13.83
N LEU A 63 14.40 -1.00 -15.01
CA LEU A 63 14.02 0.38 -15.28
C LEU A 63 12.49 0.55 -15.23
N TYR A 64 11.76 -0.32 -15.92
CA TYR A 64 10.30 -0.22 -16.04
C TYR A 64 9.53 -1.01 -14.99
N GLY A 65 10.13 -2.05 -14.41
CA GLY A 65 9.44 -2.98 -13.52
C GLY A 65 8.61 -4.02 -14.28
N GLU A 66 7.88 -4.83 -13.52
CA GLU A 66 6.92 -5.77 -14.08
C GLU A 66 5.58 -5.09 -14.34
N ASN A 67 4.88 -5.54 -15.38
CA ASN A 67 3.51 -5.12 -15.65
C ASN A 67 2.53 -5.87 -14.72
N SER A 68 2.54 -5.51 -13.43
CA SER A 68 1.65 -6.06 -12.41
C SER A 68 0.82 -4.96 -11.76
N PHE A 69 -0.48 -5.22 -11.59
CA PHE A 69 -1.42 -4.31 -10.95
C PHE A 69 -1.72 -4.78 -9.52
N ASP A 70 -0.76 -4.56 -8.63
CA ASP A 70 -0.91 -4.92 -7.21
C ASP A 70 -1.48 -3.75 -6.41
N ILE A 71 -2.80 -3.78 -6.18
CA ILE A 71 -3.51 -2.82 -5.32
C ILE A 71 -3.36 -3.27 -3.86
N PRO A 72 -2.78 -2.45 -2.97
CA PRO A 72 -2.65 -2.82 -1.56
C PRO A 72 -4.01 -2.74 -0.86
N ILE A 73 -4.44 -3.85 -0.28
CA ILE A 73 -5.65 -3.91 0.56
C ILE A 73 -5.26 -3.44 1.97
N PRO A 74 -6.05 -2.57 2.62
CA PRO A 74 -5.78 -2.12 3.99
C PRO A 74 -5.80 -3.31 4.97
N THR A 75 -5.04 -3.18 6.05
CA THR A 75 -5.00 -4.22 7.09
C THR A 75 -6.21 -4.14 8.02
N PHE A 76 -6.56 -5.26 8.67
CA PHE A 76 -7.64 -5.28 9.66
C PHE A 76 -7.45 -4.21 10.75
N MET A 77 -6.22 -4.01 11.23
CA MET A 77 -5.93 -3.07 12.30
C MET A 77 -6.14 -1.62 11.88
N GLU A 78 -5.75 -1.25 10.66
CA GLU A 78 -6.01 0.09 10.12
C GLU A 78 -7.51 0.36 9.99
N LEU A 79 -8.25 -0.63 9.48
CA LEU A 79 -9.69 -0.54 9.27
C LEU A 79 -10.47 -0.50 10.59
N PHE A 80 -10.01 -1.26 11.59
CA PHE A 80 -10.55 -1.26 12.95
C PHE A 80 -10.25 0.06 13.67
N LYS A 81 -9.05 0.63 13.49
CA LYS A 81 -8.70 1.94 14.05
C LYS A 81 -9.59 3.05 13.50
N GLU A 82 -9.90 3.02 12.20
CA GLU A 82 -10.85 3.95 11.58
C GLU A 82 -12.23 3.86 12.25
N HIS A 83 -12.72 2.65 12.54
CA HIS A 83 -13.99 2.44 13.25
C HIS A 83 -13.92 2.79 14.74
N ALA A 84 -12.79 2.56 15.40
CA ALA A 84 -12.61 2.85 16.82
C ALA A 84 -12.65 4.36 17.14
N VAL A 85 -12.49 5.22 16.13
CA VAL A 85 -12.62 6.68 16.26
C VAL A 85 -14.08 7.14 16.06
N ALA A 86 -15.00 6.23 15.70
CA ALA A 86 -16.40 6.56 15.54
C ALA A 86 -16.97 7.10 16.86
N PRO A 87 -17.72 8.22 16.84
CA PRO A 87 -18.20 8.89 18.05
C PRO A 87 -19.11 7.98 18.89
N LEU A 88 -19.87 7.09 18.25
CA LEU A 88 -20.73 6.12 18.93
C LEU A 88 -19.91 5.08 19.70
N PHE A 89 -18.87 4.52 19.09
CA PHE A 89 -18.04 3.49 19.72
C PHE A 89 -17.29 4.05 20.93
N VAL A 90 -16.68 5.23 20.78
CA VAL A 90 -15.97 5.91 21.88
C VAL A 90 -16.94 6.21 23.03
N PHE A 91 -18.14 6.67 22.73
CA PHE A 91 -19.16 6.94 23.74
C PHE A 91 -19.63 5.66 24.46
N GLN A 92 -19.86 4.57 23.71
CA GLN A 92 -20.24 3.27 24.28
C GLN A 92 -19.18 2.73 25.24
N VAL A 93 -17.91 2.74 24.83
CA VAL A 93 -16.80 2.31 25.69
C VAL A 93 -16.68 3.20 26.94
N PHE A 94 -16.87 4.50 26.79
CA PHE A 94 -16.88 5.44 27.92
C PHE A 94 -18.02 5.15 28.91
N CYS A 95 -19.25 4.93 28.42
CA CYS A 95 -20.38 4.57 29.27
C CYS A 95 -20.15 3.24 30.01
N VAL A 96 -19.59 2.23 29.33
CA VAL A 96 -19.26 0.94 29.97
C VAL A 96 -18.16 1.10 31.02
N ALA A 97 -17.17 1.98 30.79
CA ALA A 97 -16.14 2.28 31.77
C ALA A 97 -16.71 2.96 33.04
N LEU A 98 -17.70 3.85 32.88
CA LEU A 98 -18.41 4.44 34.03
C LEU A 98 -19.19 3.39 34.82
N TRP A 99 -19.85 2.44 34.15
CA TRP A 99 -20.56 1.32 34.80
C TRP A 99 -19.61 0.35 35.52
N LEU A 100 -18.40 0.19 35.01
CA LEU A 100 -17.35 -0.60 35.66
C LEU A 100 -16.87 0.04 36.96
N LEU A 101 -16.88 1.38 37.06
CA LEU A 101 -16.46 2.12 38.25
C LEU A 101 -17.47 2.00 39.42
N ASP A 102 -18.75 1.72 39.13
CA ASP A 102 -19.85 1.60 40.09
C ASP A 102 -20.10 0.13 40.53
N GLU A 103 -19.05 -0.69 40.60
CA GLU A 103 -19.04 -2.11 41.03
C GLU A 103 -19.80 -3.14 40.17
N PHE A 104 -20.41 -2.76 39.04
CA PHE A 104 -21.08 -3.70 38.11
C PHE A 104 -20.13 -4.37 37.10
N TRP A 105 -19.07 -5.03 37.58
CA TRP A 105 -17.99 -5.55 36.73
C TRP A 105 -18.43 -6.66 35.75
N TYR A 106 -19.30 -7.58 36.17
CA TYR A 106 -19.72 -8.72 35.33
C TYR A 106 -20.50 -8.28 34.09
N TYR A 107 -21.55 -7.47 34.29
CA TYR A 107 -22.37 -6.95 33.19
C TYR A 107 -21.59 -6.00 32.29
N SER A 108 -20.71 -5.18 32.87
CA SER A 108 -19.86 -4.25 32.12
C SER A 108 -18.86 -4.97 31.22
N LEU A 109 -18.21 -6.04 31.70
CA LEU A 109 -17.29 -6.82 30.88
C LEU A 109 -18.00 -7.58 29.75
N PHE A 110 -19.17 -8.16 30.03
CA PHE A 110 -19.97 -8.81 28.99
C PHE A 110 -20.42 -7.82 27.90
N ASN A 111 -20.90 -6.65 28.31
CA ASN A 111 -21.31 -5.59 27.37
C ASN A 111 -20.11 -5.09 26.54
N LEU A 112 -18.96 -4.87 27.17
CA LEU A 112 -17.74 -4.48 26.47
C LEU A 112 -17.35 -5.52 25.41
N PHE A 113 -17.37 -6.80 25.78
CA PHE A 113 -17.07 -7.89 24.85
C PHE A 113 -18.04 -7.93 23.67
N MET A 114 -19.35 -7.71 23.92
CA MET A 114 -20.37 -7.67 22.89
C MET A 114 -20.12 -6.55 21.89
N ILE A 115 -19.81 -5.34 22.38
CA ILE A 115 -19.51 -4.16 21.54
C ILE A 115 -18.29 -4.42 20.66
N ILE A 116 -17.18 -4.90 21.24
CA ILE A 116 -15.96 -5.20 20.50
C ILE A 116 -16.19 -6.30 19.45
N SER A 117 -16.95 -7.34 19.81
CA SER A 117 -17.24 -8.45 18.90
C SER A 117 -18.09 -8.00 17.70
N MET A 118 -19.08 -7.11 17.92
CA MET A 118 -19.92 -6.57 16.85
C MET A 118 -19.10 -5.70 15.89
N GLU A 119 -18.27 -4.80 16.41
CA GLU A 119 -17.39 -3.96 15.58
C GLU A 119 -16.35 -4.80 14.82
N ALA A 120 -15.76 -5.80 15.47
CA ALA A 120 -14.84 -6.72 14.81
C ALA A 120 -15.52 -7.47 13.65
N ALA A 121 -16.76 -7.93 13.83
CA ALA A 121 -17.53 -8.58 12.78
C ALA A 121 -17.84 -7.62 11.61
N ALA A 122 -18.21 -6.37 11.88
CA ALA A 122 -18.46 -5.36 10.85
C ALA A 122 -17.19 -5.03 10.05
N VAL A 123 -16.06 -4.84 10.73
CA VAL A 123 -14.75 -4.60 10.08
C VAL A 123 -14.32 -5.82 9.26
N PHE A 124 -14.56 -7.04 9.76
CA PHE A 124 -14.24 -8.27 9.04
C PHE A 124 -15.08 -8.43 7.77
N GLN A 125 -16.37 -8.10 7.82
CA GLN A 125 -17.24 -8.07 6.65
C GLN A 125 -16.74 -7.05 5.60
N ARG A 126 -16.41 -5.83 6.04
CA ARG A 126 -15.83 -4.79 5.16
C ARG A 126 -14.51 -5.23 4.54
N LEU A 127 -13.62 -5.85 5.31
CA LEU A 127 -12.33 -6.35 4.84
C LEU A 127 -12.51 -7.47 3.80
N THR A 128 -13.47 -8.37 4.01
CA THR A 128 -13.78 -9.45 3.07
C THR A 128 -14.27 -8.87 1.75
N ALA A 129 -15.18 -7.89 1.79
CA ALA A 129 -15.65 -7.20 0.59
C ALA A 129 -14.51 -6.50 -0.16
N LEU A 130 -13.61 -5.78 0.53
CA LEU A 130 -12.43 -5.13 -0.07
C LEU A 130 -11.37 -6.10 -0.62
N LYS A 131 -11.42 -7.37 -0.21
CA LYS A 131 -10.53 -8.41 -0.72
C LYS A 131 -11.13 -9.10 -1.96
N GLU A 132 -12.45 -9.13 -2.04
CA GLU A 132 -13.19 -9.73 -3.15
C GLU A 132 -13.37 -8.78 -4.34
N PHE A 133 -13.57 -7.49 -4.07
CA PHE A 133 -13.70 -6.41 -5.07
C PHE A 133 -12.42 -5.59 -5.20
#